data_AF-A0A9P8ZIM8-F1
#
_entry.id   AF-A0A9P8ZIM8-F1
#
_cell.length_a   1.000
_cell.length_b   1.000
_cell.length_c   1.000
_cell.angle_alpha   90.00
_cell.angle_beta   90.00
_cell.angle_gamma   90.00
#
_symmetry.space_group_name_H-M   'P 1'
#
loop_
_entity.id
_entity.type
_entity.pdbx_description
1 polymer ?
#
loop_
_entity_poly.entity_id
_entity_poly.type
_entity_poly.pdbx_seq_one_letter_code
_entity_poly.pdbx_strand_id
1 'polypeptide(L)'
;MTNRLYSEIHTGNLWAEHQRKAPPGVTILPLIIGSDATHVTNFSGDGKMHPVYISSGHIHAAIRNQPSQHAFILVGYIPVCKFTHTEFTKQERRGTLPGRLQARLFHHCMKIIFQKTQLASKTPVPMVDCYGQLRKELIHPIINIADREEHHLTACLAHNCCFSCEAVQQQFGDPEACEPLTCSFYISLR
;
A
#
# COMPACT_ATOMS: atom_id res chain seq x y z
N MET A 1 -25.93 -8.59 -25.74
CA MET A 1 -24.81 -8.57 -24.78
C MET A 1 -24.53 -7.12 -24.42
N THR A 2 -24.68 -6.74 -23.16
CA THR A 2 -24.30 -5.41 -22.67
C THR A 2 -22.81 -5.45 -22.34
N ASN A 3 -21.97 -4.82 -23.17
CA ASN A 3 -20.55 -4.67 -22.88
C ASN A 3 -20.40 -3.75 -21.67
N ARG A 4 -19.83 -4.27 -20.57
CA ARG A 4 -19.57 -3.51 -19.35
C ARG A 4 -18.08 -3.17 -19.30
N LEU A 5 -17.77 -1.87 -19.24
CA LEU A 5 -16.41 -1.37 -19.09
C LEU A 5 -16.05 -1.27 -17.60
N TYR A 6 -14.91 -1.85 -17.22
CA TYR A 6 -14.34 -1.73 -15.87
C TYR A 6 -13.17 -0.76 -15.93
N SER A 7 -13.38 0.48 -15.49
CA SER A 7 -12.36 1.54 -15.52
C SER A 7 -12.07 2.16 -14.15
N GLU A 8 -12.94 1.93 -13.17
CA GLU A 8 -12.85 2.52 -11.83
C GLU A 8 -13.22 1.51 -10.75
N ILE A 9 -12.76 1.74 -9.51
CA ILE A 9 -13.03 0.85 -8.37
C ILE A 9 -14.54 0.59 -8.22
N HIS A 10 -15.36 1.64 -8.32
CA HIS A 10 -16.80 1.54 -8.16
C HIS A 10 -17.53 0.86 -9.32
N THR A 11 -16.87 0.66 -10.47
CA THR A 11 -17.45 -0.12 -11.58
C THR A 11 -17.26 -1.64 -11.41
N GLY A 12 -16.32 -2.05 -10.54
CA GLY A 12 -15.96 -3.44 -10.28
C GLY A 12 -17.00 -4.23 -9.48
N ASN A 13 -17.22 -5.48 -9.87
CA ASN A 13 -18.19 -6.36 -9.19
C ASN A 13 -17.79 -6.64 -7.74
N LEU A 14 -16.50 -6.88 -7.49
CA LEU A 14 -15.96 -7.14 -6.16
C LEU A 14 -16.28 -5.98 -5.20
N TRP A 15 -16.16 -4.74 -5.67
CA TRP A 15 -16.48 -3.58 -4.86
C TRP A 15 -17.97 -3.48 -4.52
N ALA A 16 -18.83 -3.72 -5.51
CA ALA A 16 -20.27 -3.76 -5.30
C ALA A 16 -20.67 -4.86 -4.30
N GLU A 17 -19.97 -6.00 -4.29
CA GLU A 17 -20.16 -7.05 -3.29
C GLU A 17 -19.70 -6.65 -1.90
N HIS A 18 -18.53 -6.01 -1.77
CA HIS A 18 -18.05 -5.51 -0.49
C HIS A 18 -19.00 -4.45 0.08
N GLN A 19 -19.44 -3.49 -0.74
CA GLN A 19 -20.39 -2.45 -0.33
C GLN A 19 -21.74 -3.05 0.10
N ARG A 20 -22.21 -4.12 -0.54
CA ARG A 20 -23.44 -4.84 -0.14
C ARG A 20 -23.34 -5.52 1.23
N LYS A 21 -22.12 -5.87 1.67
CA LYS A 21 -21.85 -6.46 2.99
C LYS A 21 -21.68 -5.40 4.09
N ALA A 22 -21.58 -4.12 3.74
CA ALA A 22 -21.47 -3.04 4.71
C ALA A 22 -22.78 -2.87 5.50
N PRO A 23 -22.73 -2.36 6.75
CA PRO A 23 -23.93 -2.06 7.51
C PRO A 23 -24.85 -1.06 6.80
N PRO A 24 -26.18 -1.10 7.06
CA PRO A 24 -27.11 -0.12 6.48
C PRO A 24 -26.68 1.32 6.77
N GLY A 25 -26.71 2.16 5.73
CA GLY A 25 -26.35 3.58 5.84
C GLY A 25 -24.84 3.87 5.92
N VAL A 26 -23.99 2.86 5.71
CA VAL A 26 -22.53 3.01 5.70
C VAL A 26 -21.98 2.82 4.28
N THR A 27 -21.11 3.74 3.87
CA THR A 27 -20.39 3.66 2.60
C THR A 27 -18.97 3.19 2.85
N ILE A 28 -18.42 2.36 1.98
CA ILE A 28 -17.01 2.01 2.04
C ILE A 28 -16.23 3.09 1.28
N LEU A 29 -15.21 3.67 1.93
CA LEU A 29 -14.25 4.55 1.28
C LEU A 29 -13.02 3.74 0.88
N PRO A 30 -12.74 3.61 -0.42
CA PRO A 30 -11.55 2.94 -0.87
C PRO A 30 -10.35 3.86 -0.71
N LEU A 31 -9.41 3.51 0.16
CA LEU A 31 -8.17 4.25 0.37
C LEU A 31 -7.09 3.71 -0.56
N ILE A 32 -6.54 4.61 -1.37
CA ILE A 32 -5.39 4.37 -2.25
C ILE A 32 -4.15 4.88 -1.51
N ILE A 33 -3.12 4.06 -1.42
CA ILE A 33 -1.83 4.38 -0.83
C ILE A 33 -0.81 4.45 -1.97
N GLY A 34 0.07 5.45 -1.94
CA GLY A 34 1.21 5.54 -2.85
C GLY A 34 2.49 5.72 -2.06
N SER A 35 3.57 5.06 -2.47
CA SER A 35 4.89 5.29 -1.92
C SER A 35 5.93 5.17 -3.02
N ASP A 36 6.87 6.09 -3.03
CA ASP A 36 7.96 6.14 -4.00
C ASP A 36 9.22 6.66 -3.30
N ALA A 37 10.31 5.90 -3.36
CA ALA A 37 11.56 6.29 -2.71
C ALA A 37 12.13 7.59 -3.32
N THR A 38 12.30 8.62 -2.50
CA THR A 38 12.86 9.92 -2.95
C THR A 38 14.18 10.24 -2.26
N HIS A 39 15.08 10.86 -3.02
CA HIS A 39 16.33 11.42 -2.49
C HIS A 39 16.03 12.75 -1.79
N VAL A 40 16.41 12.85 -0.52
CA VAL A 40 16.17 14.04 0.32
C VAL A 40 17.28 15.08 0.15
N THR A 41 18.48 14.62 -0.17
CA THR A 41 19.68 15.44 -0.29
C THR A 41 20.48 15.01 -1.51
N ASN A 42 20.58 15.90 -2.51
CA ASN A 42 21.32 15.61 -3.75
C ASN A 42 22.84 15.85 -3.64
N PHE A 43 23.29 16.59 -2.61
CA PHE A 43 24.68 17.08 -2.55
C PHE A 43 25.38 16.99 -1.18
N SER A 44 24.69 16.59 -0.11
CA SER A 44 25.30 16.41 1.21
C SER A 44 24.45 15.47 2.06
N GLY A 45 24.92 14.23 2.21
CA GLY A 45 24.22 13.17 2.92
C GLY A 45 23.46 12.28 1.95
N ASP A 46 23.63 10.97 2.10
CA ASP A 46 23.03 9.94 1.25
C ASP A 46 21.60 9.60 1.75
N GLY A 47 20.84 10.65 2.08
CA GLY A 47 19.54 10.56 2.74
C GLY A 47 18.45 10.17 1.74
N LYS A 48 17.86 8.98 1.94
CA LYS A 48 16.68 8.53 1.22
C LYS A 48 15.49 8.45 2.18
N MET A 49 14.30 8.77 1.68
CA MET A 49 13.06 8.58 2.42
C MET A 49 11.94 8.16 1.48
N HIS A 50 11.01 7.37 1.98
CA HIS A 50 9.78 7.04 1.26
C HIS A 50 8.67 7.97 1.76
N PRO A 51 8.26 9.00 0.99
CA PRO A 51 6.97 9.63 1.19
C PRO A 51 5.84 8.61 1.08
N VAL A 52 4.84 8.76 1.94
CA VAL A 52 3.61 7.98 1.94
C VAL A 52 2.46 8.91 1.62
N TYR A 53 1.87 8.73 0.44
CA TYR A 53 0.71 9.46 -0.04
C TYR A 53 -0.56 8.63 0.14
N ILE A 54 -1.68 9.31 0.34
CA ILE A 54 -3.01 8.70 0.30
C ILE A 54 -3.92 9.46 -0.64
N SER A 55 -4.89 8.77 -1.22
CA SER A 55 -5.98 9.35 -2.00
C SER A 55 -7.27 8.58 -1.78
N SER A 56 -8.41 9.24 -2.01
CA SER A 56 -9.71 8.58 -2.02
C SER A 56 -9.97 7.99 -3.41
N GLY A 57 -10.35 6.71 -3.43
CA GLY A 57 -10.80 6.04 -4.64
C GLY A 57 -12.23 6.41 -5.05
N HIS A 58 -12.91 7.30 -4.32
CA HIS A 58 -14.13 7.96 -4.81
C HIS A 58 -13.82 9.05 -5.84
N ILE A 59 -12.59 9.58 -5.85
CA ILE A 59 -12.15 10.55 -6.86
C ILE A 59 -11.96 9.78 -8.17
N HIS A 60 -12.52 10.29 -9.27
CA HIS A 60 -12.29 9.71 -10.59
C HIS A 60 -10.80 9.68 -10.95
N ALA A 61 -10.32 8.61 -11.56
CA ALA A 61 -8.90 8.44 -11.91
C ALA A 61 -8.37 9.60 -12.76
N ALA A 62 -9.18 10.08 -13.71
CA ALA A 62 -8.82 11.22 -14.56
C ALA A 62 -8.61 12.52 -13.78
N ILE A 63 -9.35 12.74 -12.69
CA ILE A 63 -9.19 13.90 -11.80
C ILE A 63 -8.01 13.66 -10.86
N ARG A 64 -7.92 12.45 -10.28
CA ARG A 64 -6.88 12.07 -9.34
C ARG A 64 -5.47 12.19 -9.93
N ASN A 65 -5.32 11.89 -11.21
CA ASN A 65 -4.04 11.94 -11.92
C ASN A 65 -3.66 13.35 -12.41
N GLN A 66 -4.52 14.36 -12.24
CA GLN A 66 -4.17 15.74 -12.56
C GLN A 66 -3.39 16.38 -11.42
N PRO A 67 -2.14 16.82 -11.64
CA PRO A 67 -1.32 17.41 -10.58
C PRO A 67 -1.96 18.66 -9.93
N SER A 68 -2.72 19.45 -10.70
CA SER A 68 -3.39 20.66 -10.24
C SER A 68 -4.56 20.40 -9.29
N GLN A 69 -5.07 19.18 -9.22
CA GLN A 69 -6.24 18.82 -8.40
C GLN A 69 -5.84 18.39 -6.98
N HIS A 70 -4.54 18.24 -6.70
CA HIS A 70 -4.02 17.89 -5.38
C HIS A 70 -4.76 16.71 -4.71
N ALA A 71 -5.13 15.71 -5.51
CA ALA A 71 -5.95 14.58 -5.07
C ALA A 71 -5.19 13.56 -4.21
N PHE A 72 -3.88 13.73 -4.06
CA PHE A 72 -3.03 12.97 -3.15
C PHE A 72 -2.56 13.85 -2.00
N ILE A 73 -2.64 13.32 -0.79
CA ILE A 73 -2.18 13.97 0.44
C ILE A 73 -0.98 13.19 0.98
N LEU A 74 0.10 13.88 1.30
CA LEU A 74 1.24 13.31 1.99
C LEU A 74 0.91 13.12 3.47
N VAL A 75 1.05 11.89 3.98
CA VAL A 75 0.74 11.54 5.38
C VAL A 75 2.00 11.45 6.23
N GLY A 76 3.14 11.10 5.62
CA GLY A 76 4.39 11.02 6.34
C GLY A 76 5.56 10.58 5.48
N TYR A 77 6.75 10.59 6.08
CA TYR A 77 7.98 10.11 5.49
C TYR A 77 8.52 8.93 6.30
N ILE A 78 8.90 7.86 5.61
CA ILE A 78 9.53 6.69 6.22
C ILE A 78 11.04 6.77 5.94
N PRO A 79 11.89 6.73 6.98
CA PRO A 79 13.33 6.84 6.81
C PRO A 79 13.93 5.57 6.20
N VAL A 80 14.91 5.75 5.32
CA VAL A 80 15.75 4.64 4.83
C VAL A 80 17.03 4.57 5.65
N CYS A 81 17.13 3.54 6.49
CA CYS A 81 18.28 3.33 7.39
C CYS A 81 19.26 2.29 6.81
N LYS A 82 20.57 2.58 6.86
CA LYS A 82 21.62 1.70 6.32
C LYS A 82 22.14 0.63 7.32
N PHE A 83 21.60 0.56 8.54
CA PHE A 83 21.95 -0.41 9.60
C PHE A 83 23.47 -0.70 9.76
N THR A 84 24.33 0.30 9.55
CA THR A 84 25.80 0.14 9.44
C THR A 84 26.50 -0.31 10.71
N HIS A 85 25.89 -0.07 11.89
CA HIS A 85 26.45 -0.42 13.19
C HIS A 85 25.94 -1.76 13.75
N THR A 86 25.32 -2.60 12.91
CA THR A 86 24.88 -3.93 13.34
C THR A 86 25.97 -4.98 13.07
N GLU A 87 26.47 -5.61 14.13
CA GLU A 87 27.46 -6.68 14.01
C GLU A 87 26.78 -7.99 13.57
N PHE A 88 27.00 -8.38 12.33
CA PHE A 88 26.54 -9.67 11.83
C PHE A 88 27.68 -10.70 11.92
N THR A 89 27.44 -11.73 12.74
CA THR A 89 28.37 -12.83 13.05
C THR A 89 28.72 -13.72 11.86
N LYS A 90 27.85 -13.83 10.85
CA LYS A 90 28.07 -14.65 9.65
C LYS A 90 28.08 -13.78 8.39
N GLN A 91 28.92 -14.13 7.42
CA GLN A 91 29.07 -13.36 6.16
C GLN A 91 27.80 -13.37 5.31
N GLU A 92 27.09 -14.50 5.23
CA GLU A 92 25.77 -14.61 4.56
C GLU A 92 24.71 -13.68 5.18
N ARG A 93 24.79 -13.47 6.49
CA ARG A 93 23.87 -12.60 7.24
C ARG A 93 24.12 -11.12 6.95
N ARG A 94 25.34 -10.73 6.56
CA ARG A 94 25.72 -9.34 6.23
C ARG A 94 25.03 -8.81 4.98
N GLY A 95 24.71 -9.68 4.01
CA GLY A 95 24.00 -9.27 2.79
C GLY A 95 22.49 -9.20 2.99
N THR A 96 21.90 -10.20 3.65
CA THR A 96 20.44 -10.37 3.69
C THR A 96 19.76 -9.67 4.88
N LEU A 97 20.41 -9.59 6.05
CA LEU A 97 19.79 -9.03 7.24
C LEU A 97 19.55 -7.51 7.17
N PRO A 98 20.45 -6.68 6.62
CA PRO A 98 20.18 -5.24 6.49
C PRO A 98 18.89 -4.96 5.72
N GLY A 99 18.65 -5.65 4.60
CA GLY A 99 17.41 -5.51 3.83
C GLY A 99 16.18 -5.96 4.62
N ARG A 100 16.27 -7.07 5.38
CA ARG A 100 15.18 -7.50 6.26
C ARG A 100 14.89 -6.52 7.39
N LEU A 101 15.92 -5.92 7.98
CA LEU A 101 15.74 -4.90 9.02
C LEU A 101 15.10 -3.62 8.44
N GLN A 102 15.49 -3.23 7.23
CA GLN A 102 14.87 -2.12 6.51
C GLN A 102 13.40 -2.40 6.21
N ALA A 103 13.06 -3.59 5.69
CA ALA A 103 11.67 -3.96 5.44
C ALA A 103 10.84 -4.00 6.72
N ARG A 104 11.40 -4.52 7.83
CA ARG A 104 10.72 -4.50 9.14
C ARG A 104 10.51 -3.10 9.68
N LEU A 105 11.50 -2.21 9.52
CA LEU A 105 11.38 -0.80 9.89
C LEU A 105 10.27 -0.13 9.07
N PHE A 106 10.28 -0.31 7.75
CA PHE A 106 9.28 0.22 6.84
C PHE A 106 7.86 -0.25 7.24
N HIS A 107 7.69 -1.57 7.43
CA HIS A 107 6.42 -2.15 7.86
C HIS A 107 5.98 -1.62 9.23
N HIS A 108 6.90 -1.44 10.18
CA HIS A 108 6.59 -0.86 11.49
C HIS A 108 6.11 0.60 11.38
N CYS A 109 6.80 1.42 10.57
CA CYS A 109 6.39 2.79 10.30
C CYS A 109 5.01 2.86 9.61
N MET A 110 4.76 2.00 8.62
CA MET A 110 3.45 1.90 7.96
C MET A 110 2.35 1.52 8.96
N LYS A 111 2.62 0.59 9.88
CA LYS A 111 1.67 0.23 10.95
C LYS A 111 1.32 1.43 11.84
N ILE A 112 2.30 2.27 12.18
CA ILE A 112 2.09 3.50 12.96
C ILE A 112 1.23 4.49 12.18
N ILE A 113 1.59 4.77 10.92
CA ILE A 113 0.87 5.72 10.05
C ILE A 113 -0.60 5.31 9.88
N PHE A 114 -0.85 4.02 9.62
CA PHE A 114 -2.19 3.51 9.34
C PHE A 114 -2.96 2.98 10.56
N GLN A 115 -2.44 3.14 11.78
CA GLN A 115 -3.11 2.65 13.00
C GLN A 115 -4.53 3.21 13.16
N LYS A 116 -4.71 4.51 12.88
CA LYS A 116 -6.04 5.15 12.91
C LYS A 116 -6.95 4.63 11.80
N THR A 117 -6.39 4.38 10.62
CA THR A 117 -7.12 3.82 9.48
C THR A 117 -7.61 2.40 9.76
N GLN A 118 -6.82 1.58 10.47
CA GLN A 118 -7.27 0.24 10.90
C GLN A 118 -8.51 0.31 11.77
N LEU A 119 -8.58 1.26 12.69
CA LEU A 119 -9.79 1.49 13.49
C LEU A 119 -10.95 1.96 12.62
N ALA A 120 -10.71 2.88 11.69
CA ALA A 120 -11.71 3.40 10.74
C ALA A 120 -12.18 2.36 9.71
N SER A 121 -11.45 1.25 9.54
CA SER A 121 -11.87 0.12 8.71
C SER A 121 -12.92 -0.76 9.39
N LYS A 122 -12.96 -0.74 10.73
CA LYS A 122 -13.88 -1.54 11.56
C LYS A 122 -15.07 -0.72 12.05
N THR A 123 -14.81 0.52 12.45
CA THR A 123 -15.81 1.43 13.01
C THR A 123 -16.08 2.54 12.01
N PRO A 124 -17.34 2.72 11.55
CA PRO A 124 -17.68 3.78 10.62
C PRO A 124 -17.38 5.16 11.22
N VAL A 125 -16.69 6.00 10.45
CA VAL A 125 -16.32 7.37 10.84
C VAL A 125 -17.25 8.35 10.13
N PRO A 126 -17.75 9.40 10.82
CA PRO A 126 -18.51 10.45 10.16
C PRO A 126 -17.59 11.27 9.23
N MET A 127 -17.95 11.39 7.95
CA MET A 127 -17.25 12.19 6.95
C MET A 127 -18.25 13.04 6.16
N VAL A 128 -17.81 14.20 5.69
CA VAL A 128 -18.62 15.10 4.86
C VAL A 128 -18.45 14.72 3.40
N ASP A 129 -19.54 14.48 2.70
CA ASP A 129 -19.51 14.20 1.26
C ASP A 129 -19.33 15.48 0.42
N CYS A 130 -19.24 15.33 -0.90
CA CYS A 130 -19.09 16.46 -1.82
C CYS A 130 -20.29 17.42 -1.85
N TYR A 131 -21.43 17.04 -1.26
CA TYR A 131 -22.63 17.87 -1.12
C TYR A 131 -22.73 18.51 0.27
N GLY A 132 -21.73 18.35 1.13
CA GLY A 132 -21.74 18.89 2.48
C GLY A 132 -22.56 18.07 3.48
N GLN A 133 -22.98 16.87 3.13
CA GLN A 133 -23.80 16.02 3.99
C GLN A 133 -22.94 15.05 4.79
N LEU A 134 -23.32 14.82 6.04
CA LEU A 134 -22.61 13.87 6.89
C LEU A 134 -22.98 12.43 6.52
N ARG A 135 -21.98 11.64 6.13
CA ARG A 135 -22.08 10.22 5.81
C ARG A 135 -21.25 9.41 6.80
N LYS A 136 -21.65 8.15 7.03
CA LYS A 136 -20.85 7.20 7.79
C LYS A 136 -20.01 6.39 6.81
N GLU A 137 -18.69 6.41 6.99
CA GLU A 137 -17.77 5.78 6.07
C GLU A 137 -16.84 4.78 6.75
N LEU A 138 -16.62 3.63 6.10
CA LEU A 138 -15.62 2.65 6.50
C LEU A 138 -14.41 2.75 5.57
N ILE A 139 -13.26 3.10 6.12
CA ILE A 139 -12.05 3.37 5.34
C ILE A 139 -11.27 2.07 5.15
N HIS A 140 -11.19 1.60 3.90
CA HIS A 140 -10.49 0.35 3.57
C HIS A 140 -9.29 0.63 2.67
N PRO A 141 -8.05 0.34 3.12
CA PRO A 141 -6.87 0.38 2.26
C PRO A 141 -6.93 -0.78 1.27
N ILE A 142 -7.03 -0.46 -0.02
CA ILE A 142 -7.29 -1.48 -1.07
C ILE A 142 -6.19 -1.50 -2.12
N ILE A 143 -5.67 -0.33 -2.48
CA ILE A 143 -4.67 -0.22 -3.53
C ILE A 143 -3.41 0.36 -2.92
N ASN A 144 -2.29 -0.34 -3.12
CA ASN A 144 -0.96 0.20 -2.91
C ASN A 144 -0.32 0.41 -4.29
N ILE A 145 -0.09 1.66 -4.67
CA ILE A 145 0.60 2.06 -5.89
C ILE A 145 2.07 2.20 -5.53
N ALA A 146 2.83 1.16 -5.85
CA ALA A 146 4.26 1.09 -5.67
C ALA A 146 4.86 0.36 -6.86
N ASP A 147 6.16 0.56 -7.10
CA ASP A 147 6.89 -0.31 -8.00
C ASP A 147 7.21 -1.65 -7.32
N ARG A 148 7.93 -2.52 -8.04
CA ARG A 148 8.26 -3.85 -7.53
C ARG A 148 9.14 -3.80 -6.27
N GLU A 149 10.07 -2.87 -6.17
CA GLU A 149 10.97 -2.78 -5.02
C GLU A 149 10.19 -2.38 -3.77
N GLU A 150 9.30 -1.40 -3.86
CA GLU A 150 8.50 -0.97 -2.71
C GLU A 150 7.42 -1.99 -2.35
N HIS A 151 6.90 -2.77 -3.32
CA HIS A 151 6.06 -3.93 -3.03
C HIS A 151 6.81 -5.00 -2.23
N HIS A 152 8.08 -5.29 -2.56
CA HIS A 152 8.91 -6.20 -1.77
C HIS A 152 9.20 -5.66 -0.38
N LEU A 153 9.49 -4.36 -0.24
CA LEU A 153 9.68 -3.72 1.07
C LEU A 153 8.41 -3.80 1.93
N THR A 154 7.25 -3.54 1.33
CA THR A 154 5.94 -3.60 2.01
C THR A 154 5.63 -5.02 2.50
N ALA A 155 5.86 -6.03 1.64
CA ALA A 155 5.58 -7.43 1.95
C ALA A 155 6.71 -8.15 2.71
N CYS A 156 7.82 -7.45 3.02
CA CYS A 156 9.02 -8.03 3.63
C CYS A 156 9.60 -9.23 2.85
N LEU A 157 9.54 -9.16 1.52
CA LEU A 157 10.00 -10.20 0.60
C LEU A 157 11.43 -9.97 0.12
N ALA A 158 12.07 -11.03 -0.39
CA ALA A 158 13.37 -10.92 -1.05
C ALA A 158 13.22 -10.41 -2.49
N HIS A 159 14.26 -9.82 -3.06
CA HIS A 159 14.21 -9.24 -4.42
C HIS A 159 13.88 -10.23 -5.54
N ASN A 160 14.16 -11.53 -5.32
CA ASN A 160 14.08 -12.58 -6.35
C ASN A 160 12.83 -13.47 -6.21
N CYS A 161 11.74 -12.94 -5.65
CA CYS A 161 10.46 -13.63 -5.63
C CYS A 161 9.34 -12.71 -6.15
N CYS A 162 8.18 -13.30 -6.44
CA CYS A 162 7.00 -12.55 -6.81
C CYS A 162 6.38 -11.91 -5.55
N PHE A 163 5.81 -10.72 -5.68
CA PHE A 163 5.05 -10.08 -4.60
C PHE A 163 3.62 -10.64 -4.49
N SER A 164 3.08 -11.21 -5.56
CA SER A 164 1.69 -11.70 -5.62
C SER A 164 1.57 -13.21 -5.33
N CYS A 165 2.58 -14.01 -5.68
CA CYS A 165 2.57 -15.46 -5.55
C CYS A 165 3.88 -15.98 -4.94
N GLU A 166 3.89 -17.25 -4.55
CA GLU A 166 5.06 -17.91 -3.94
C GLU A 166 6.21 -18.20 -4.93
N ALA A 167 6.07 -17.79 -6.19
CA ALA A 167 7.06 -18.04 -7.23
C ALA A 167 8.40 -17.36 -6.91
N VAL A 168 9.49 -18.08 -7.13
CA VAL A 168 10.86 -17.52 -7.15
C VAL A 168 11.27 -17.18 -8.58
N GLN A 169 12.30 -16.35 -8.73
CA GLN A 169 12.77 -15.85 -10.04
C GLN A 169 13.04 -16.94 -11.07
N GLN A 170 13.47 -18.13 -10.63
CA GLN A 170 13.73 -19.28 -11.52
C GLN A 170 12.47 -19.86 -12.15
N GLN A 171 11.31 -19.67 -11.51
CA GLN A 171 10.01 -20.15 -11.95
C GLN A 171 9.24 -19.11 -12.79
N PHE A 172 9.84 -17.94 -13.02
CA PHE A 172 9.20 -16.90 -13.82
C PHE A 172 9.19 -17.32 -15.29
N GLY A 173 7.99 -17.51 -15.84
CA GLY A 173 7.78 -18.01 -17.20
C GLY A 173 7.38 -19.48 -17.27
N ASP A 174 7.30 -20.17 -16.13
CA ASP A 174 6.77 -21.53 -16.07
C ASP A 174 5.27 -21.53 -16.40
N PRO A 175 4.76 -22.60 -17.05
CA PRO A 175 3.35 -22.71 -17.41
C PRO A 175 2.44 -23.04 -16.22
N GLU A 176 3.01 -23.44 -15.08
CA GLU A 176 2.27 -23.82 -13.88
C GLU A 176 1.97 -22.59 -13.01
N ALA A 177 0.72 -22.46 -12.58
CA ALA A 177 0.31 -21.38 -11.69
C ALA A 177 0.82 -21.62 -10.28
N CYS A 178 1.56 -20.67 -9.72
CA CYS A 178 1.97 -20.70 -8.32
C CYS A 178 0.85 -20.20 -7.39
N GLU A 179 0.82 -20.72 -6.17
CA GLU A 179 -0.13 -20.31 -5.13
C GLU A 179 0.05 -18.83 -4.76
N PRO A 180 -1.04 -18.10 -4.47
CA PRO A 180 -0.97 -16.71 -4.06
C PRO A 180 -0.38 -16.59 -2.65
N LEU A 181 0.41 -15.52 -2.44
CA LEU A 181 0.95 -15.23 -1.11
C LEU A 181 -0.19 -14.94 -0.12
N THR A 182 -0.16 -15.62 1.02
CA THR A 182 -1.17 -15.43 2.07
C THR A 182 -1.08 -14.05 2.71
N CYS A 183 -2.25 -13.51 3.09
CA CYS A 183 -2.45 -12.14 3.59
C CYS A 183 -1.68 -11.81 4.89
N SER A 184 -0.97 -12.77 5.50
CA SER A 184 -0.08 -12.58 6.65
C SER A 184 1.18 -11.75 6.35
N PHE A 185 1.58 -11.65 5.07
CA PHE A 185 2.78 -10.92 4.64
C PHE A 185 2.53 -9.50 4.18
N TYR A 186 1.32 -9.22 3.71
CA TYR A 186 0.87 -7.85 3.47
C TYR A 186 0.58 -7.20 4.82
N ILE A 187 0.82 -5.88 4.94
CA ILE A 187 0.43 -5.12 6.13
C ILE A 187 -0.99 -5.55 6.49
N SER A 188 -1.13 -6.33 7.58
CA SER A 188 -2.43 -6.77 8.07
C SER A 188 -3.10 -5.53 8.63
N LEU A 189 -3.74 -4.78 7.74
CA LEU A 189 -4.55 -3.61 8.05
C LEU A 189 -5.99 -4.03 8.43
N ARG A 190 -6.26 -5.35 8.50
CA ARG A 190 -7.44 -5.94 9.12
C ARG A 190 -7.28 -6.06 10.62
#